data_AF-A0AAQ1KIZ3-F1
#
_entry.id   AF-A0AAQ1KIZ3-F1
#
_cell.length_a   1.000
_cell.length_b   1.000
_cell.length_c   1.000
_cell.angle_alpha   90.00
_cell.angle_beta   90.00
_cell.angle_gamma   90.00
#
_symmetry.space_group_name_H-M   'P 1'
#
loop_
_entity.id
_entity.type
_entity.pdbx_description
1 polymer ?
#
loop_
_entity_poly.entity_id
_entity_poly.type
_entity_poly.pdbx_seq_one_letter_code
_entity_poly.pdbx_strand_id
1 'polypeptide(L)'
;MDDLTRELERRAAIGLRPLTLQGLAARLASIGYKLDRSGDCPHAARYVAGPHAGESYPAISSSIREADTRLSFANVDARRDDNFRTLQEWRSKGELFAVVRNHIFEV
;
A
#
# COMPACT_ATOMS: atom_id res chain seq x y z
N MET A 1 -13.07 20.17 -4.03
CA MET A 1 -12.45 18.87 -4.31
C MET A 1 -12.14 18.23 -2.97
N ASP A 2 -12.67 17.04 -2.69
CA ASP A 2 -12.37 16.33 -1.44
C ASP A 2 -10.92 15.83 -1.42
N ASP A 3 -10.41 15.51 -0.23
CA ASP A 3 -9.00 15.13 -0.03
C ASP A 3 -8.63 13.83 -0.77
N LEU A 4 -9.56 12.91 -0.99
CA LEU A 4 -9.32 11.68 -1.75
C LEU A 4 -9.18 11.98 -3.24
N THR A 5 -10.08 12.77 -3.80
CA THR A 5 -10.04 13.17 -5.22
C THR A 5 -8.73 13.89 -5.54
N ARG A 6 -8.31 14.85 -4.68
CA ARG A 6 -7.02 15.53 -4.81
C ARG A 6 -5.85 14.53 -4.80
N GLU A 7 -5.90 13.55 -3.92
CA GLU A 7 -4.85 12.54 -3.81
C GLU A 7 -4.78 11.62 -5.04
N LEU A 8 -5.92 11.19 -5.57
CA LEU A 8 -5.99 10.37 -6.78
C LEU A 8 -5.47 11.13 -8.01
N GLU A 9 -5.80 12.40 -8.16
CA GLU A 9 -5.27 13.25 -9.23
C GLU A 9 -3.74 13.40 -9.14
N ARG A 10 -3.21 13.60 -7.92
CA ARG A 10 -1.75 13.69 -7.69
C ARG A 10 -1.04 12.39 -8.08
N ARG A 11 -1.54 11.25 -7.60
CA ARG A 11 -0.99 9.93 -8.00
C ARG A 11 -1.11 9.73 -9.51
N ALA A 12 -2.22 10.18 -10.09
CA ALA A 12 -2.42 10.05 -11.52
C ALA A 12 -1.41 10.86 -12.34
N ALA A 13 -1.03 12.04 -11.88
CA ALA A 13 -0.03 12.91 -12.50
C ALA A 13 1.38 12.30 -12.54
N ILE A 14 1.71 11.41 -11.60
CA ILE A 14 2.97 10.65 -11.58
C ILE A 14 2.83 9.24 -12.18
N GLY A 15 1.75 8.97 -12.91
CA GLY A 15 1.53 7.71 -13.63
C GLY A 15 0.99 6.56 -12.79
N LEU A 16 0.71 6.78 -11.50
CA LEU A 16 0.13 5.77 -10.62
C LEU A 16 -1.38 5.67 -10.85
N ARG A 17 -1.93 4.46 -10.74
CA ARG A 17 -3.37 4.18 -10.85
C ARG A 17 -3.79 3.18 -9.77
N PRO A 18 -4.97 3.35 -9.17
CA PRO A 18 -5.43 2.43 -8.14
C PRO A 18 -5.69 1.05 -8.75
N LEU A 19 -5.27 0.01 -8.06
CA LEU A 19 -5.67 -1.35 -8.33
C LEU A 19 -7.04 -1.64 -7.71
N THR A 20 -7.74 -2.65 -8.22
CA THR A 20 -8.81 -3.27 -7.44
C THR A 20 -8.19 -4.03 -6.26
N LEU A 21 -8.95 -4.25 -5.18
CA LEU A 21 -8.47 -5.07 -4.06
C LEU A 21 -8.06 -6.47 -4.51
N GLN A 22 -8.79 -7.06 -5.46
CA GLN A 22 -8.45 -8.34 -6.05
C GLN A 22 -7.13 -8.27 -6.85
N GLY A 23 -6.93 -7.20 -7.63
CA GLY A 23 -5.69 -6.99 -8.39
C GLY A 23 -4.48 -6.78 -7.48
N LEU A 24 -4.65 -6.03 -6.39
CA LEU A 24 -3.64 -5.85 -5.37
C LEU A 24 -3.30 -7.17 -4.68
N ALA A 25 -4.30 -7.97 -4.30
CA ALA A 25 -4.10 -9.30 -3.72
C ALA A 25 -3.41 -10.27 -4.69
N ALA A 26 -3.78 -10.25 -5.98
CA ALA A 26 -3.15 -11.08 -7.00
C ALA A 26 -1.68 -10.69 -7.25
N ARG A 27 -1.38 -9.39 -7.25
CA ARG A 27 -0.01 -8.88 -7.40
C ARG A 27 0.88 -9.23 -6.21
N LEU A 28 0.34 -9.18 -4.99
CA LEU A 28 1.06 -9.69 -3.81
C LEU A 28 1.26 -11.21 -3.89
N ALA A 29 0.25 -11.95 -4.34
CA ALA A 29 0.34 -13.41 -4.47
C ALA A 29 1.42 -13.84 -5.47
N SER A 30 1.69 -13.05 -6.52
CA SER A 30 2.73 -13.38 -7.51
C SER A 30 4.15 -13.34 -6.97
N ILE A 31 4.37 -12.75 -5.78
CA ILE A 31 5.65 -12.73 -5.07
C ILE A 31 5.57 -13.44 -3.72
N GLY A 32 4.56 -14.29 -3.53
CA GLY A 32 4.44 -15.13 -2.33
C GLY A 32 3.92 -14.40 -1.08
N TYR A 33 3.24 -13.27 -1.23
CA TYR A 33 2.57 -12.57 -0.12
C TYR A 33 1.05 -12.67 -0.22
N LYS A 34 0.37 -12.53 0.91
CA LYS A 34 -1.09 -12.45 1.02
C LYS A 34 -1.48 -11.20 1.77
N LEU A 35 -2.54 -10.56 1.29
CA LEU A 35 -3.16 -9.44 1.99
C LEU A 35 -3.85 -9.92 3.26
N ASP A 36 -3.54 -9.29 4.39
CA ASP A 36 -4.17 -9.55 5.68
C ASP A 36 -4.90 -8.29 6.17
N ARG A 37 -6.20 -8.28 5.90
CA ARG A 37 -7.10 -7.16 6.21
C ARG A 37 -7.70 -7.19 7.61
N SER A 38 -7.27 -8.13 8.46
CA SER A 38 -7.78 -8.23 9.84
C SER A 38 -7.39 -7.02 10.70
N GLY A 39 -6.31 -6.33 10.32
CA GLY A 39 -5.80 -5.12 10.99
C GLY A 39 -6.00 -3.83 10.21
N ASP A 40 -6.99 -3.75 9.31
CA ASP A 40 -7.29 -2.51 8.56
C ASP A 40 -7.46 -1.33 9.52
N CYS A 41 -6.56 -0.34 9.42
CA CYS A 41 -6.52 0.82 10.30
C CYS A 41 -6.71 2.11 9.49
N PRO A 42 -7.89 2.75 9.56
CA PRO A 42 -8.13 4.04 8.93
C PRO A 42 -7.38 5.15 9.69
N HIS A 43 -6.74 6.05 8.96
CA HIS A 43 -5.96 7.16 9.50
C HIS A 43 -5.81 8.28 8.47
N ALA A 44 -5.31 9.43 8.91
CA ALA A 44 -4.91 10.51 8.02
C ALA A 44 -3.40 10.40 7.76
N ALA A 45 -3.01 9.91 6.58
CA ALA A 45 -1.62 9.88 6.16
C ALA A 45 -1.17 11.31 5.83
N ARG A 46 0.09 11.64 6.14
CA ARG A 46 0.64 12.99 5.96
C ARG A 46 1.97 12.93 5.22
N TYR A 47 2.11 13.79 4.22
CA TYR A 47 3.40 13.99 3.56
C TYR A 47 4.37 14.68 4.53
N VAL A 48 5.51 14.03 4.77
CA VAL A 48 6.56 14.57 5.66
C VAL A 48 7.58 15.44 4.92
N ALA A 49 7.69 15.28 3.59
CA ALA A 49 8.67 15.98 2.75
C ALA A 49 8.13 16.18 1.32
N GLY A 50 8.86 16.98 0.53
CA GLY A 50 8.52 17.30 -0.85
C GLY A 50 7.53 18.47 -1.00
N PRO A 51 7.04 18.74 -2.22
CA PRO A 51 6.18 19.89 -2.51
C PRO A 51 4.85 19.93 -1.73
N HIS A 52 4.42 18.79 -1.19
CA HIS A 52 3.16 18.63 -0.45
C HIS A 52 3.37 18.43 1.05
N ALA A 53 4.58 18.70 1.57
CA ALA A 53 4.88 18.51 2.98
C ALA A 53 3.87 19.23 3.87
N GLY A 54 3.29 18.51 4.84
CA GLY A 54 2.25 19.02 5.74
C GLY A 54 0.82 18.74 5.29
N GLU A 55 0.60 18.41 4.01
CA GLU A 55 -0.73 17.98 3.54
C GLU A 55 -1.04 16.54 3.96
N SER A 56 -2.31 16.29 4.24
CA SER A 56 -2.83 14.96 4.60
C SER A 56 -3.84 14.43 3.58
N TYR A 57 -4.03 13.11 3.58
CA TYR A 57 -5.06 12.40 2.81
C TYR A 57 -5.64 11.22 3.62
N PRO A 58 -6.91 10.84 3.38
CA PRO A 58 -7.53 9.70 4.07
C PRO A 58 -6.92 8.39 3.58
N ALA A 59 -6.39 7.58 4.50
CA ALA A 59 -5.73 6.31 4.19
C ALA A 59 -6.18 5.17 5.09
N ILE A 60 -6.00 3.94 4.62
CA ILE A 60 -6.12 2.70 5.37
C ILE A 60 -4.79 1.95 5.19
N SER A 61 -4.12 1.69 6.31
CA SER A 61 -2.95 0.80 6.34
C SER A 61 -3.41 -0.58 6.76
N SER A 62 -2.82 -1.59 6.14
CA SER A 62 -3.11 -2.98 6.43
C SER A 62 -1.83 -3.82 6.44
N SER A 63 -1.93 -5.07 6.85
CA SER A 63 -0.80 -5.97 6.92
C SER A 63 -0.72 -6.86 5.68
N ILE A 64 0.48 -7.36 5.41
CA ILE A 64 0.71 -8.47 4.49
C ILE A 64 1.53 -9.54 5.19
N ARG A 65 1.23 -10.78 4.85
CA ARG A 65 1.91 -11.95 5.39
C ARG A 65 2.46 -12.81 4.28
N GLU A 66 3.55 -13.49 4.54
CA GLU A 66 4.08 -14.50 3.63
C GLU A 66 3.09 -15.65 3.47
N ALA A 67 2.97 -16.17 2.25
CA ALA A 67 1.99 -17.18 1.91
C ALA A 67 2.25 -18.55 2.57
N ASP A 68 3.52 -18.85 2.83
CA ASP A 68 4.03 -20.11 3.36
C ASP A 68 4.23 -20.07 4.89
N THR A 69 5.04 -19.14 5.41
CA THR A 69 5.39 -19.02 6.83
C THR A 69 4.31 -18.29 7.62
N ARG A 70 3.42 -17.54 6.94
CA ARG A 70 2.39 -16.68 7.53
C ARG A 70 2.95 -15.56 8.44
N LEU A 71 4.26 -15.35 8.43
CA LEU A 71 4.88 -14.25 9.13
C LEU A 71 4.50 -12.93 8.44
N SER A 72 4.30 -11.88 9.24
CA SER A 72 4.20 -10.52 8.70
C SER A 72 5.49 -10.16 7.98
N PHE A 73 5.42 -9.40 6.88
CA PHE A 73 6.62 -8.91 6.20
C PHE A 73 7.55 -8.11 7.13
N ALA A 74 7.00 -7.50 8.19
CA ALA A 74 7.74 -6.72 9.18
C ALA A 74 8.30 -7.56 10.35
N ASN A 75 8.02 -8.88 10.40
CA ASN A 75 8.59 -9.77 11.40
C ASN A 75 10.12 -9.87 11.20
N VAL A 76 10.89 -10.03 12.28
CA VAL A 76 12.35 -10.15 12.25
C VAL A 76 12.82 -11.42 11.55
N ASP A 77 12.05 -12.50 11.66
CA ASP A 77 12.32 -13.81 11.05
C ASP A 77 11.66 -13.97 9.67
N ALA A 78 11.02 -12.91 9.16
CA ALA A 78 10.45 -12.90 7.82
C ALA A 78 11.54 -12.96 6.73
N ARG A 79 11.17 -13.43 5.54
CA ARG A 79 12.04 -13.48 4.37
C ARG A 79 12.64 -12.10 4.06
N ARG A 80 13.90 -12.13 3.62
CA ARG A 80 14.67 -10.98 3.11
C ARG A 80 15.30 -11.30 1.75
N ASP A 81 14.61 -12.17 0.99
CA ASP A 81 14.97 -12.66 -0.32
C ASP A 81 14.57 -11.67 -1.43
N ASP A 82 14.64 -12.12 -2.69
CA ASP A 82 14.30 -11.29 -3.85
C ASP A 82 12.81 -10.93 -3.92
N ASN A 83 11.92 -11.77 -3.35
CA ASN A 83 10.51 -11.43 -3.22
C ASN A 83 10.31 -10.25 -2.26
N PHE A 84 11.03 -10.24 -1.14
CA PHE A 84 11.02 -9.11 -0.22
C PHE A 84 11.56 -7.83 -0.88
N ARG A 85 12.66 -7.92 -1.64
CA ARG A 85 13.20 -6.77 -2.38
C ARG A 85 12.19 -6.21 -3.39
N THR A 86 11.56 -7.10 -4.16
CA THR A 86 10.50 -6.73 -5.11
C THR A 86 9.33 -6.04 -4.41
N LEU A 87 8.91 -6.56 -3.25
CA LEU A 87 7.89 -5.92 -2.42
C LEU A 87 8.31 -4.51 -2.00
N GLN A 88 9.53 -4.33 -1.47
CA GLN A 88 10.02 -3.01 -1.06
C GLN A 88 10.07 -2.02 -2.22
N GLU A 89 10.48 -2.46 -3.41
CA GLU A 89 10.48 -1.63 -4.61
C GLU A 89 9.07 -1.13 -4.95
N TRP A 90 8.08 -2.04 -5.01
CA TRP A 90 6.70 -1.64 -5.30
C TRP A 90 6.12 -0.69 -4.25
N ARG A 91 6.44 -0.90 -2.97
CA ARG A 91 6.06 -0.01 -1.87
C ARG A 91 6.69 1.36 -2.01
N SER A 92 8.00 1.43 -2.28
CA SER A 92 8.73 2.69 -2.43
C SER A 92 8.22 3.52 -3.61
N LYS A 93 7.74 2.87 -4.67
CA LYS A 93 7.14 3.52 -5.84
C LYS A 93 5.66 3.89 -5.64
N GLY A 94 5.03 3.46 -4.54
CA GLY A 94 3.61 3.68 -4.29
C GLY A 94 2.67 2.92 -5.24
N GLU A 95 3.14 1.83 -5.86
CA GLU A 95 2.37 1.07 -6.87
C GLU A 95 1.30 0.16 -6.26
N LEU A 96 1.40 -0.15 -4.96
CA LEU A 96 0.50 -1.06 -4.26
C LEU A 96 -0.58 -0.29 -3.49
N PHE A 97 -1.50 0.31 -4.23
CA PHE A 97 -2.65 0.96 -3.60
C PHE A 97 -3.97 0.66 -4.31
N ALA A 98 -5.05 0.76 -3.54
CA ALA A 98 -6.43 0.67 -3.99
C ALA A 98 -7.26 1.80 -3.36
N VAL A 99 -8.53 1.90 -3.73
CA VAL A 99 -9.49 2.79 -3.06
C VAL A 99 -10.52 1.94 -2.33
N VAL A 100 -10.67 2.15 -1.03
CA VAL A 100 -11.58 1.40 -0.17
C VAL A 100 -12.28 2.35 0.79
N ARG A 101 -13.61 2.34 0.83
CA ARG A 101 -14.41 3.16 1.76
C ARG A 101 -14.00 4.64 1.76
N ASN A 102 -13.77 5.21 0.58
CA ASN A 102 -13.32 6.60 0.41
C ASN A 102 -11.94 6.92 1.03
N HIS A 103 -11.08 5.92 1.19
CA HIS A 103 -9.69 6.05 1.65
C HIS A 103 -8.75 5.39 0.64
N ILE A 104 -7.54 5.91 0.56
CA ILE A 104 -6.44 5.20 -0.10
C ILE A 104 -6.06 4.00 0.75
N PHE A 105 -6.20 2.80 0.21
CA PHE A 105 -5.70 1.59 0.84
C PHE A 105 -4.26 1.35 0.38
N GLU A 106 -3.30 1.41 1.30
CA GLU A 106 -1.88 1.22 1.01
C GLU A 106 -1.35 -0.01 1.72
N VAL A 107 -0.47 -0.74 1.05
CA VAL A 107 0.27 -1.86 1.64
C VAL A 107 1.65 -1.40 2.01
#